data_AF-A0A9W7Y5E7-F1
#
_entry.id   AF-A0A9W7Y5E7-F1
#
_cell.length_a   1.000
_cell.length_b   1.000
_cell.length_c   1.000
_cell.angle_alpha   90.00
_cell.angle_beta   90.00
_cell.angle_gamma   90.00
#
_symmetry.space_group_name_H-M   'P 1'
#
loop_
_entity.id
_entity.type
_entity.pdbx_description
1 polymer ?
#
loop_
_entity_poly.entity_id
_entity_poly.type
_entity_poly.pdbx_seq_one_letter_code
_entity_poly.pdbx_strand_id
1 'polypeptide(L)'
;MRIAVALAGVLACVAADVWPIPAVLTTGNDTTAVLNVPAFAGNISSPILDDALARYSAIIAKEAFTPPADYKMKAPDTKGELSTLEVKVGSSDDSLSLETDESYTLDVPVSGKATLTARTVFGALRGLETFSQLVVSYNGAHVIRGTPVHIEDRPALAHRGLMLDTARNYYALADIKRTLDAMSYNKMNVFHWHIVDAQSWPVESKAYPELQSNGAYASSM
;
A
#
# COMPACT_ATOMS: atom_id res chain seq x y z
N MET A 1 -39.37 10.22 -38.17
CA MET A 1 -38.72 11.25 -37.34
C MET A 1 -38.02 10.55 -36.19
N ARG A 2 -36.73 10.22 -36.34
CA ARG A 2 -35.94 9.52 -35.32
C ARG A 2 -35.24 10.58 -34.48
N ILE A 3 -35.65 10.70 -33.22
CA ILE A 3 -35.02 11.59 -32.24
C ILE A 3 -33.70 10.94 -31.85
N ALA A 4 -32.60 11.51 -32.32
CA ALA A 4 -31.27 11.21 -31.83
C ALA A 4 -31.11 11.90 -30.48
N VAL A 5 -31.13 11.14 -29.39
CA VAL A 5 -30.70 11.62 -28.09
C VAL A 5 -29.18 11.64 -28.11
N ALA A 6 -28.61 12.83 -28.24
CA ALA A 6 -27.20 13.07 -28.03
C ALA A 6 -26.91 12.85 -26.54
N LEU A 7 -26.25 11.74 -26.20
CA LEU A 7 -25.68 11.52 -24.89
C LEU A 7 -24.46 12.45 -24.78
N ALA A 8 -24.67 13.63 -24.19
CA ALA A 8 -23.60 14.55 -23.85
C ALA A 8 -22.63 13.85 -22.88
N GLY A 9 -21.33 13.98 -23.18
CA GLY A 9 -20.25 13.23 -22.56
C GLY A 9 -20.29 13.25 -21.04
N VAL A 10 -20.38 12.05 -20.46
CA VAL A 10 -19.89 11.81 -19.10
C VAL A 10 -18.39 12.09 -19.17
N LEU A 11 -17.94 13.20 -18.56
CA LEU A 11 -16.54 13.32 -18.18
C LEU A 11 -16.24 12.08 -17.34
N ALA A 12 -15.45 11.15 -17.88
CA ALA A 12 -14.93 10.04 -17.13
C ALA A 12 -13.99 10.63 -16.08
N CYS A 13 -14.56 10.95 -14.90
CA CYS A 13 -13.78 11.05 -13.68
C CYS A 13 -13.22 9.64 -13.49
N VAL A 14 -11.98 9.43 -13.93
CA VAL A 14 -11.24 8.21 -13.60
C VAL A 14 -10.95 8.36 -12.12
N ALA A 15 -11.89 7.89 -11.28
CA ALA A 15 -11.60 7.70 -9.88
C ALA A 15 -10.36 6.81 -9.83
N ALA A 16 -9.24 7.33 -9.33
CA ALA A 16 -8.10 6.49 -9.05
C ALA A 16 -8.60 5.44 -8.05
N ASP A 17 -8.46 4.15 -8.38
CA ASP A 17 -8.91 3.01 -7.57
C ASP A 17 -8.02 2.85 -6.31
N VAL A 18 -8.01 3.88 -5.47
CA VAL A 18 -7.14 4.00 -4.28
C VAL A 18 -7.96 3.73 -3.03
N TRP A 19 -7.45 2.83 -2.18
CA TRP A 19 -8.02 2.52 -0.88
C TRP A 19 -6.96 2.43 0.22
N PRO A 20 -7.17 3.03 1.40
CA PRO A 20 -8.22 4.01 1.72
C PRO A 20 -8.12 5.27 0.84
N ILE A 21 -9.25 5.94 0.62
CA ILE A 21 -9.29 7.20 -0.16
C ILE A 21 -8.43 8.26 0.58
N PRO A 22 -7.46 8.90 -0.09
CA PRO A 22 -6.62 9.93 0.51
C PRO A 22 -7.42 11.16 0.96
N ALA A 23 -6.89 11.91 1.93
CA ALA A 23 -7.50 13.16 2.39
C ALA A 23 -7.69 14.20 1.28
N VAL A 24 -6.72 14.31 0.37
CA VAL A 24 -6.78 15.14 -0.85
C VAL A 24 -6.31 14.30 -2.04
N LEU A 25 -7.11 14.29 -3.10
CA LEU A 25 -6.79 13.65 -4.37
C LEU A 25 -7.26 14.55 -5.52
N THR A 26 -6.31 14.97 -6.35
CA THR A 26 -6.58 15.69 -7.61
C THR A 26 -6.02 14.87 -8.77
N THR A 27 -6.81 14.72 -9.83
CA THR A 27 -6.44 13.95 -11.02
C THR A 27 -6.65 14.79 -12.28
N GLY A 28 -5.82 14.55 -13.28
CA GLY A 28 -6.04 15.00 -14.65
C GLY A 28 -6.84 13.97 -15.47
N ASN A 29 -6.65 14.03 -16.79
CA ASN A 29 -7.37 13.20 -17.76
C ASN A 29 -6.43 12.35 -18.64
N ASP A 30 -5.11 12.46 -18.45
CA ASP A 30 -4.14 11.76 -19.27
C ASP A 30 -3.81 10.37 -18.70
N THR A 31 -3.15 9.55 -19.51
CA THR A 31 -2.58 8.28 -19.08
C THR A 31 -1.08 8.30 -19.31
N THR A 32 -0.32 7.88 -18.31
CA THR A 32 1.14 7.84 -18.32
C THR A 32 1.62 6.40 -18.34
N ALA A 33 2.52 6.07 -19.26
CA ALA A 33 3.24 4.80 -19.26
C ALA A 33 4.20 4.75 -18.07
N VAL A 34 4.30 3.59 -17.43
CA VAL A 34 5.28 3.32 -16.38
C VAL A 34 6.27 2.31 -16.94
N LEU A 35 7.43 2.80 -17.36
CA LEU A 35 8.46 1.95 -17.97
C LEU A 35 9.47 1.52 -16.92
N ASN A 36 9.65 0.20 -16.75
CA ASN A 36 10.68 -0.43 -15.92
C ASN A 36 10.79 0.15 -14.49
N VAL A 37 9.81 -0.11 -13.62
CA VAL A 37 9.95 0.23 -12.19
C VAL A 37 11.08 -0.63 -11.60
N PRO A 38 12.20 -0.11 -11.07
CA PRO A 38 12.37 1.18 -10.37
C PRO A 38 13.69 1.97 -10.63
N ALA A 39 13.75 3.21 -10.13
CA ALA A 39 14.90 3.60 -9.31
C ALA A 39 14.41 4.57 -8.21
N PHE A 40 14.17 3.99 -7.05
CA PHE A 40 13.84 4.73 -5.84
C PHE A 40 15.13 5.30 -5.24
N ALA A 41 15.33 6.61 -5.39
CA ALA A 41 16.42 7.31 -4.72
C ALA A 41 15.89 7.84 -3.38
N GLY A 42 16.15 7.09 -2.30
CA GLY A 42 15.99 7.60 -0.95
C GLY A 42 17.05 8.66 -0.67
N ASN A 43 16.68 9.75 -0.01
CA ASN A 43 17.63 10.77 0.46
C ASN A 43 18.26 10.43 1.82
N ILE A 44 17.82 9.33 2.44
CA ILE A 44 18.28 8.85 3.75
C ILE A 44 18.63 7.36 3.67
N SER A 45 19.48 6.89 4.58
CA SER A 45 19.70 5.46 4.81
C SER A 45 18.78 4.98 5.94
N SER A 46 17.91 4.01 5.65
CA SER A 46 17.02 3.38 6.62
C SER A 46 16.71 1.95 6.15
N PRO A 47 16.99 0.91 6.95
CA PRO A 47 16.68 -0.47 6.57
C PRO A 47 15.19 -0.68 6.27
N ILE A 48 14.30 -0.02 7.03
CA ILE A 48 12.85 -0.08 6.81
C ILE A 48 12.48 0.49 5.44
N LEU A 49 13.08 1.63 5.07
CA LEU A 49 12.83 2.23 3.78
C LEU A 49 13.38 1.34 2.66
N ASP A 50 14.61 0.83 2.78
CA ASP A 50 15.24 -0.02 1.78
C ASP A 50 14.41 -1.29 1.51
N ASP A 51 13.96 -1.97 2.58
CA ASP A 51 13.08 -3.14 2.50
C ASP A 51 11.74 -2.80 1.83
N ALA A 52 11.17 -1.64 2.15
CA ALA A 52 9.92 -1.19 1.54
C ALA A 52 10.06 -0.88 0.06
N LEU A 53 11.14 -0.22 -0.35
CA LEU A 53 11.43 0.06 -1.76
C LEU A 53 11.57 -1.25 -2.55
N ALA A 54 12.28 -2.24 -2.00
CA ALA A 54 12.39 -3.57 -2.61
C ALA A 54 11.03 -4.28 -2.69
N ARG A 55 10.25 -4.26 -1.61
CA ARG A 55 8.91 -4.86 -1.54
C ARG A 55 7.96 -4.26 -2.58
N TYR A 56 7.86 -2.94 -2.64
CA TYR A 56 6.94 -2.26 -3.56
C TYR A 56 7.38 -2.37 -5.02
N SER A 57 8.69 -2.40 -5.28
CA SER A 57 9.21 -2.76 -6.60
C SER A 57 8.69 -4.14 -7.03
N ALA A 58 8.74 -5.13 -6.14
CA ALA A 58 8.26 -6.48 -6.42
C ALA A 58 6.73 -6.57 -6.56
N ILE A 59 5.96 -5.80 -5.78
CA ILE A 59 4.49 -5.73 -5.90
C ILE A 59 4.12 -5.18 -7.28
N ILE A 60 4.68 -4.03 -7.66
CA ILE A 60 4.37 -3.39 -8.95
C ILE A 60 4.82 -4.27 -10.12
N ALA A 61 6.02 -4.87 -10.05
CA ALA A 61 6.50 -5.76 -11.10
C ALA A 61 5.60 -7.01 -11.30
N LYS A 62 4.93 -7.47 -10.24
CA LYS A 62 3.99 -8.60 -10.29
C LYS A 62 2.56 -8.19 -10.62
N GLU A 63 2.28 -6.89 -10.74
CA GLU A 63 0.94 -6.40 -11.07
C GLU A 63 0.56 -6.89 -12.47
N ALA A 64 -0.44 -7.77 -12.49
CA ALA A 64 -0.83 -8.54 -13.66
C ALA A 64 -2.35 -8.62 -13.79
N PHE A 65 -3.09 -7.68 -13.17
CA PHE A 65 -4.53 -7.61 -13.36
C PHE A 65 -4.85 -7.54 -14.86
N THR A 66 -5.64 -8.52 -15.31
CA THR A 66 -6.20 -8.54 -16.65
C THR A 66 -7.71 -8.35 -16.51
N PRO A 67 -8.29 -7.33 -17.16
CA PRO A 67 -9.74 -7.22 -17.23
C PRO A 67 -10.33 -8.50 -17.82
N PRO A 68 -11.52 -8.93 -17.38
CA PRO A 68 -12.25 -10.03 -18.00
C PRO A 68 -12.32 -9.89 -19.53
N ALA A 69 -12.27 -10.99 -20.28
CA ALA A 69 -12.10 -10.97 -21.74
C ALA A 69 -13.27 -10.32 -22.51
N ASP A 70 -14.45 -10.26 -21.91
CA ASP A 70 -15.63 -9.54 -22.38
C ASP A 70 -15.50 -8.01 -22.21
N TYR A 71 -14.61 -7.56 -21.32
CA TYR A 71 -14.23 -6.17 -21.15
C TYR A 71 -13.28 -5.77 -22.29
N LYS A 72 -13.85 -5.44 -23.46
CA LYS A 72 -13.14 -4.95 -24.65
C LYS A 72 -12.54 -3.55 -24.44
N MET A 73 -11.60 -3.43 -23.50
CA MET A 73 -10.82 -2.21 -23.36
C MET A 73 -9.84 -2.11 -24.52
N LYS A 74 -9.61 -0.88 -24.97
CA LYS A 74 -8.48 -0.57 -25.85
C LYS A 74 -7.28 -0.22 -24.97
N ALA A 75 -6.08 -0.58 -25.42
CA ALA A 75 -4.85 -0.09 -24.80
C ALA A 75 -4.91 1.43 -24.64
N PRO A 76 -4.68 1.95 -23.42
CA PRO A 76 -4.77 3.38 -23.20
C PRO A 76 -3.70 4.07 -24.05
N ASP A 77 -4.08 5.17 -24.68
CA ASP A 77 -3.16 6.04 -25.39
C ASP A 77 -2.35 6.80 -24.34
N THR A 78 -1.05 6.51 -24.25
CA THR A 78 -0.17 7.12 -23.26
C THR A 78 0.33 8.47 -23.76
N LYS A 79 0.19 9.51 -22.94
CA LYS A 79 0.61 10.89 -23.27
C LYS A 79 2.01 11.23 -22.77
N GLY A 80 2.57 10.38 -21.92
CA GLY A 80 3.92 10.53 -21.40
C GLY A 80 4.41 9.24 -20.73
N GLU A 81 5.64 9.32 -20.23
CA GLU A 81 6.35 8.21 -19.61
C GLU A 81 6.91 8.66 -18.25
N LEU A 82 6.71 7.82 -17.24
CA LEU A 82 7.32 7.95 -15.93
C LEU A 82 8.61 7.13 -15.87
N SER A 83 9.71 7.78 -15.52
CA SER A 83 11.04 7.14 -15.47
C SER A 83 11.43 6.68 -14.06
N THR A 84 11.08 7.44 -13.03
CA THR A 84 11.51 7.18 -11.64
C THR A 84 10.51 7.75 -10.63
N LEU A 85 10.45 7.15 -9.44
CA LEU A 85 9.83 7.72 -8.25
C LEU A 85 10.92 8.12 -7.25
N GLU A 86 11.06 9.42 -7.01
CA GLU A 86 11.98 9.97 -6.01
C GLU A 86 11.29 9.98 -4.64
N VAL A 87 11.92 9.39 -3.61
CA VAL A 87 11.34 9.29 -2.26
C VAL A 87 12.15 10.15 -1.30
N LYS A 88 11.52 11.20 -0.80
CA LYS A 88 12.12 12.18 0.10
C LYS A 88 11.54 12.02 1.50
N VAL A 89 12.37 11.62 2.44
CA VAL A 89 12.02 11.48 3.84
C VAL A 89 12.79 12.51 4.67
N GLY A 90 12.06 13.24 5.52
CA GLY A 90 12.64 14.30 6.36
C GLY A 90 13.50 13.80 7.52
N SER A 91 13.25 12.60 8.02
CA SER A 91 13.95 12.00 9.16
C SER A 91 14.16 10.50 8.97
N SER A 92 15.34 10.01 9.38
CA SER A 92 15.66 8.58 9.46
C SER A 92 15.24 7.94 10.79
N ASP A 93 14.60 8.71 11.68
CA ASP A 93 14.01 8.19 12.92
C ASP A 93 12.91 7.18 12.61
N ASP A 94 13.09 5.97 13.12
CA ASP A 94 12.20 4.83 12.98
C ASP A 94 11.44 4.51 14.28
N SER A 95 11.45 5.42 15.25
CA SER A 95 10.68 5.26 16.47
C SER A 95 9.16 5.30 16.20
N LEU A 96 8.47 4.29 16.73
CA LEU A 96 7.02 4.16 16.67
C LEU A 96 6.38 4.64 17.96
N SER A 97 5.43 5.56 17.85
CA SER A 97 4.62 6.07 18.94
C SER A 97 3.22 6.45 18.43
N LEU A 98 2.32 6.81 19.33
CA LEU A 98 1.01 7.36 18.96
C LEU A 98 1.11 8.70 18.22
N GLU A 99 2.25 9.38 18.31
CA GLU A 99 2.52 10.68 17.68
C GLU A 99 3.31 10.56 16.37
N THR A 100 3.66 9.33 15.96
CA THR A 100 4.38 9.08 14.71
C THR A 100 3.63 9.69 13.55
N ASP A 101 4.28 10.58 12.83
CA ASP A 101 3.68 11.20 11.66
C ASP A 101 3.68 10.27 10.45
N GLU A 102 2.49 9.89 10.02
CA GLU A 102 2.26 9.05 8.84
C GLU A 102 1.82 9.87 7.61
N SER A 103 1.97 11.19 7.63
CA SER A 103 1.60 12.05 6.49
C SER A 103 2.57 11.95 5.31
N TYR A 104 2.04 12.12 4.10
CA TYR A 104 2.83 12.17 2.87
C TYR A 104 2.15 13.01 1.78
N THR A 105 2.96 13.44 0.82
CA THR A 105 2.52 14.07 -0.44
C THR A 105 3.08 13.26 -1.60
N LEU A 106 2.23 12.95 -2.59
CA LEU A 106 2.59 12.21 -3.79
C LEU A 106 2.19 12.99 -5.05
N ASP A 107 3.19 13.31 -5.87
CA ASP A 107 3.03 14.02 -7.14
C ASP A 107 3.45 13.12 -8.29
N VAL A 108 2.52 12.86 -9.22
CA VAL A 108 2.76 12.06 -10.43
C VAL A 108 2.46 12.93 -11.66
N PRO A 109 3.49 13.43 -12.37
CA PRO A 109 3.28 14.21 -13.58
C PRO A 109 2.85 13.32 -14.76
N VAL A 110 2.45 13.95 -15.87
CA VAL A 110 2.17 13.22 -17.13
C VAL A 110 3.42 12.54 -17.68
N SER A 111 4.60 13.13 -17.47
CA SER A 111 5.90 12.59 -17.90
C SER A 111 7.03 13.00 -16.96
N GLY A 112 8.10 12.20 -16.89
CA GLY A 112 9.31 12.51 -16.13
C GLY A 112 9.37 11.76 -14.79
N LYS A 113 9.55 12.49 -13.70
CA LYS A 113 9.79 11.91 -12.36
C LYS A 113 8.61 12.18 -11.43
N ALA A 114 8.13 11.14 -10.77
CA ALA A 114 7.19 11.28 -9.66
C ALA A 114 7.96 11.56 -8.37
N THR A 115 7.31 12.23 -7.42
CA THR A 115 7.91 12.56 -6.11
C THR A 115 6.97 12.10 -5.01
N LEU A 116 7.51 11.36 -4.04
CA LEU A 116 6.87 11.04 -2.77
C LEU A 116 7.65 11.74 -1.66
N THR A 117 7.00 12.64 -0.93
CA THR A 117 7.60 13.35 0.21
C THR A 117 6.88 12.97 1.50
N ALA A 118 7.63 12.66 2.56
CA ALA A 118 7.09 12.37 3.88
C ALA A 118 8.03 12.90 4.99
N ARG A 119 7.50 13.18 6.19
CA ARG A 119 8.34 13.58 7.32
C ARG A 119 9.11 12.41 7.91
N THR A 120 8.50 11.23 7.97
CA THR A 120 9.08 10.00 8.54
C THR A 120 9.04 8.85 7.53
N VAL A 121 9.79 7.78 7.82
CA VAL A 121 9.74 6.55 7.03
C VAL A 121 8.34 5.95 6.98
N PHE A 122 7.52 6.10 8.04
CA PHE A 122 6.17 5.57 8.10
C PHE A 122 5.22 6.27 7.13
N GLY A 123 5.33 7.59 6.99
CA GLY A 123 4.59 8.32 5.94
C GLY A 123 4.99 7.87 4.55
N ALA A 124 6.28 7.61 4.31
CA ALA A 124 6.76 7.07 3.04
C ALA A 124 6.19 5.67 2.76
N LEU A 125 6.07 4.79 3.76
CA LEU A 125 5.40 3.49 3.59
C LEU A 125 3.94 3.65 3.13
N ARG A 126 3.19 4.64 3.68
CA ARG A 126 1.81 4.90 3.25
C ARG A 126 1.73 5.43 1.83
N GLY A 127 2.67 6.29 1.44
CA GLY A 127 2.74 6.81 0.08
C GLY A 127 3.17 5.78 -0.96
N LEU A 128 4.07 4.86 -0.62
CA LEU A 128 4.46 3.74 -1.48
C LEU A 128 3.28 2.80 -1.73
N GLU A 129 2.48 2.52 -0.69
CA GLU A 129 1.21 1.78 -0.83
C GLU A 129 0.29 2.46 -1.84
N THR A 130 0.02 3.75 -1.63
CA THR A 130 -0.84 4.53 -2.51
C THR A 130 -0.30 4.58 -3.94
N PHE A 131 1.00 4.80 -4.13
CA PHE A 131 1.62 4.78 -5.46
C PHE A 131 1.46 3.42 -6.14
N SER A 132 1.61 2.32 -5.41
CA SER A 132 1.44 0.98 -5.98
C SER A 132 0.02 0.74 -6.50
N GLN A 133 -0.99 1.32 -5.87
CA GLN A 133 -2.39 1.23 -6.30
C GLN A 133 -2.69 2.08 -7.55
N LEU A 134 -1.92 3.15 -7.79
CA LEU A 134 -2.05 3.95 -9.01
C LEU A 134 -1.54 3.21 -10.26
N VAL A 135 -0.61 2.28 -10.08
CA VAL A 135 -0.02 1.51 -11.17
C VAL A 135 -0.90 0.32 -11.48
N VAL A 136 -1.50 0.31 -12.68
CA VAL A 136 -2.33 -0.80 -13.15
C VAL A 136 -1.68 -1.47 -14.35
N SER A 137 -1.86 -2.80 -14.45
CA SER A 137 -1.44 -3.55 -15.62
C SER A 137 -2.49 -3.50 -16.72
N TYR A 138 -2.03 -3.29 -17.94
CA TYR A 138 -2.85 -3.31 -19.14
C TYR A 138 -2.15 -4.11 -20.24
N ASN A 139 -2.63 -5.32 -20.51
CA ASN A 139 -2.03 -6.24 -21.50
C ASN A 139 -0.50 -6.38 -21.36
N GLY A 140 -0.01 -6.42 -20.11
CA GLY A 140 1.41 -6.55 -19.78
C GLY A 140 2.20 -5.23 -19.74
N ALA A 141 1.57 -4.08 -20.01
CA ALA A 141 2.16 -2.75 -19.83
C ALA A 141 1.62 -2.09 -18.55
N HIS A 142 2.51 -1.52 -17.73
CA HIS A 142 2.10 -0.74 -16.56
C HIS A 142 1.78 0.71 -16.93
N VAL A 143 0.66 1.22 -16.42
CA VAL A 143 0.21 2.60 -16.67
C VAL A 143 -0.40 3.22 -15.42
N ILE A 144 -0.39 4.55 -15.35
CA ILE A 144 -1.15 5.34 -14.38
C ILE A 144 -2.16 6.18 -15.16
N ARG A 145 -3.44 6.07 -14.82
CA ARG A 145 -4.53 6.86 -15.44
C ARG A 145 -4.86 8.08 -14.59
N GLY A 146 -5.41 9.11 -15.23
CA GLY A 146 -5.78 10.35 -14.55
C GLY A 146 -4.59 11.22 -14.18
N THR A 147 -3.47 11.11 -14.91
CA THR A 147 -2.34 12.00 -14.71
C THR A 147 -2.63 13.41 -15.27
N PRO A 148 -2.03 14.47 -14.70
CA PRO A 148 -1.22 14.46 -13.48
C PRO A 148 -2.04 14.14 -12.23
N VAL A 149 -1.45 13.41 -11.29
CA VAL A 149 -2.06 13.08 -9.99
C VAL A 149 -1.33 13.84 -8.90
N HIS A 150 -2.09 14.46 -8.01
CA HIS A 150 -1.58 15.09 -6.80
C HIS A 150 -2.36 14.57 -5.59
N ILE A 151 -1.64 14.09 -4.58
CA ILE A 151 -2.20 13.52 -3.36
C ILE A 151 -1.51 14.16 -2.15
N GLU A 152 -2.30 14.63 -1.21
CA GLU A 152 -1.86 14.93 0.16
C GLU A 152 -2.67 14.08 1.11
N ASP A 153 -1.99 13.35 1.99
CA ASP A 153 -2.67 12.39 2.83
C ASP A 153 -2.07 12.28 4.22
N ARG A 154 -2.95 11.98 5.16
CA ARG A 154 -2.62 11.73 6.57
C ARG A 154 -3.78 10.97 7.20
N PRO A 155 -3.51 10.06 8.15
CA PRO A 155 -4.59 9.38 8.84
C PRO A 155 -5.42 10.36 9.68
N ALA A 156 -6.73 10.17 9.68
CA ALA A 156 -7.62 10.90 10.60
C ALA A 156 -7.45 10.44 12.06
N LEU A 157 -7.08 9.17 12.27
CA LEU A 157 -6.89 8.55 13.58
C LEU A 157 -5.53 7.87 13.63
N ALA A 158 -4.76 8.14 14.70
CA ALA A 158 -3.44 7.56 14.90
C ALA A 158 -3.49 6.06 15.24
N HIS A 159 -4.57 5.57 15.86
CA HIS A 159 -4.71 4.15 16.22
C HIS A 159 -5.67 3.44 15.25
N ARG A 160 -5.14 2.55 14.40
CA ARG A 160 -5.91 1.77 13.41
C ARG A 160 -5.58 0.29 13.58
N GLY A 161 -6.33 -0.35 14.48
CA GLY A 161 -6.00 -1.65 15.04
C GLY A 161 -6.76 -2.83 14.44
N LEU A 162 -6.09 -3.97 14.33
CA LEU A 162 -6.69 -5.29 14.15
C LEU A 162 -6.33 -6.14 15.37
N MET A 163 -7.33 -6.73 16.04
CA MET A 163 -7.09 -7.68 17.12
C MET A 163 -7.14 -9.11 16.58
N LEU A 164 -6.07 -9.88 16.81
CA LEU A 164 -6.05 -11.32 16.50
C LEU A 164 -5.90 -12.12 17.80
N ASP A 165 -6.88 -12.99 18.04
CA ASP A 165 -6.87 -13.95 19.13
C ASP A 165 -6.25 -15.27 18.65
N THR A 166 -5.06 -15.57 19.16
CA THR A 166 -4.34 -16.82 18.87
C THR A 166 -4.36 -17.80 20.03
N ALA A 167 -5.14 -17.52 21.07
CA ALA A 167 -5.27 -18.37 22.24
C ALA A 167 -6.48 -19.29 22.15
N ARG A 168 -7.59 -18.81 21.59
CA ARG A 168 -8.81 -19.62 21.40
C ARG A 168 -8.66 -20.65 20.28
N ASN A 169 -7.82 -20.33 19.29
CA ASN A 169 -7.37 -21.24 18.24
C ASN A 169 -5.95 -20.86 17.84
N TYR A 170 -5.15 -21.85 17.45
CA TYR A 170 -3.80 -21.62 16.96
C TYR A 170 -3.82 -21.04 15.53
N TYR A 171 -2.94 -20.08 15.27
CA TYR A 171 -2.65 -19.55 13.94
C TYR A 171 -1.18 -19.71 13.64
N ALA A 172 -0.85 -20.27 12.47
CA ALA A 172 0.54 -20.41 12.08
C ALA A 172 1.18 -19.03 11.83
N LEU A 173 2.48 -18.90 12.12
CA LEU A 173 3.20 -17.64 11.95
C LEU A 173 3.11 -17.09 10.50
N ALA A 174 3.04 -17.98 9.50
CA ALA A 174 2.85 -17.59 8.11
C ALA A 174 1.51 -16.88 7.87
N ASP A 175 0.44 -17.30 8.54
CA ASP A 175 -0.88 -16.69 8.43
C ASP A 175 -0.93 -15.34 9.15
N ILE A 176 -0.24 -15.23 10.30
CA ILE A 176 -0.08 -13.96 11.02
C ILE A 176 0.68 -12.94 10.16
N LYS A 177 1.81 -13.35 9.55
CA LYS A 177 2.58 -12.48 8.64
C LYS A 177 1.76 -12.06 7.42
N ARG A 178 1.01 -12.98 6.81
CA ARG A 178 0.08 -12.66 5.72
C ARG A 178 -0.99 -11.64 6.15
N THR A 179 -1.44 -11.71 7.41
CA THR A 179 -2.36 -10.73 7.99
C THR A 179 -1.69 -9.37 8.13
N LEU A 180 -0.44 -9.30 8.58
CA LEU A 180 0.34 -8.06 8.66
C LEU A 180 0.55 -7.41 7.28
N ASP A 181 0.77 -8.21 6.23
CA ASP A 181 0.82 -7.70 4.85
C ASP A 181 -0.52 -7.06 4.43
N ALA A 182 -1.64 -7.74 4.70
CA ALA A 182 -2.96 -7.22 4.42
C ALA A 182 -3.27 -5.93 5.21
N MET A 183 -2.86 -5.88 6.47
CA MET A 183 -2.95 -4.68 7.31
C MET A 183 -2.17 -3.51 6.70
N SER A 184 -0.97 -3.78 6.18
CA SER A 184 -0.13 -2.77 5.51
C SER A 184 -0.82 -2.19 4.27
N TYR A 185 -1.40 -3.05 3.42
CA TYR A 185 -2.17 -2.61 2.23
C TYR A 185 -3.36 -1.71 2.60
N ASN A 186 -3.97 -1.97 3.75
CA ASN A 186 -5.11 -1.20 4.26
C ASN A 186 -4.69 -0.02 5.15
N LYS A 187 -3.39 0.31 5.20
CA LYS A 187 -2.80 1.37 6.04
C LYS A 187 -3.15 1.23 7.53
N MET A 188 -3.43 0.01 8.02
CA MET A 188 -3.55 -0.28 9.45
C MET A 188 -2.17 -0.27 10.10
N ASN A 189 -2.08 0.06 11.39
CA ASN A 189 -0.79 0.29 12.06
C ASN A 189 -0.65 -0.34 13.44
N VAL A 190 -1.72 -0.89 14.02
CA VAL A 190 -1.65 -1.60 15.31
C VAL A 190 -2.11 -3.03 15.14
N PHE A 191 -1.23 -3.99 15.40
CA PHE A 191 -1.60 -5.39 15.54
C PHE A 191 -1.76 -5.72 17.02
N HIS A 192 -3.00 -5.78 17.48
CA HIS A 192 -3.32 -6.15 18.86
C HIS A 192 -3.33 -7.68 18.96
N TRP A 193 -2.22 -8.24 19.42
CA TRP A 193 -2.08 -9.68 19.55
C TRP A 193 -2.62 -10.18 20.89
N HIS A 194 -3.85 -10.69 20.88
CA HIS A 194 -4.43 -11.40 22.03
C HIS A 194 -3.87 -12.82 22.06
N ILE A 195 -2.67 -12.94 22.63
CA ILE A 195 -1.81 -14.12 22.46
C ILE A 195 -2.06 -15.25 23.47
N VAL A 196 -2.69 -14.97 24.62
CA VAL A 196 -2.99 -15.96 25.68
C VAL A 196 -4.43 -15.81 26.16
N ASP A 197 -5.02 -16.92 26.62
CA ASP A 197 -6.33 -16.94 27.25
C ASP A 197 -6.51 -18.24 28.05
N ALA A 198 -7.71 -18.48 28.62
CA ALA A 198 -7.97 -19.66 29.43
C ALA A 198 -7.81 -20.98 28.64
N GLN A 199 -8.00 -20.94 27.32
CA GLN A 199 -7.95 -22.12 26.45
C GLN A 199 -6.52 -22.54 26.07
N SER A 200 -5.59 -21.60 25.92
CA SER A 200 -4.19 -21.93 25.64
C SER A 200 -3.21 -20.81 25.97
N TRP A 201 -1.96 -21.23 26.19
CA TRP A 201 -0.78 -20.39 26.38
C TRP A 201 0.30 -20.76 25.35
N PRO A 202 0.23 -20.24 24.11
CA PRO A 202 1.15 -20.61 23.04
C PRO A 202 2.50 -19.89 23.11
N VAL A 203 2.60 -18.78 23.84
CA VAL A 203 3.83 -17.96 23.88
C VAL A 203 4.84 -18.49 24.90
N GLU A 204 6.09 -18.66 24.47
CA GLU A 204 7.18 -19.05 25.36
C GLU A 204 7.51 -17.92 26.35
N SER A 205 7.48 -18.24 27.64
CA SER A 205 8.05 -17.39 28.70
C SER A 205 9.40 -17.94 29.14
N LYS A 206 10.46 -17.15 29.00
CA LYS A 206 11.81 -17.54 29.44
C LYS A 206 11.92 -17.69 30.97
N ALA A 207 11.08 -16.99 31.71
CA ALA A 207 11.06 -17.06 33.17
C ALA A 207 10.17 -18.19 33.71
N TYR A 208 9.12 -18.54 32.96
CA TYR A 208 8.12 -19.56 33.32
C TYR A 208 7.84 -20.49 32.13
N PRO A 209 8.80 -21.34 31.72
CA PRO A 209 8.64 -22.22 30.56
C PRO A 209 7.44 -23.18 30.68
N GLU A 210 7.06 -23.51 31.91
CA GLU A 210 5.94 -24.40 32.23
C GLU A 210 4.57 -23.85 31.79
N LEU A 211 4.44 -22.54 31.57
CA LEU A 211 3.21 -21.94 31.06
C LEU A 211 2.93 -22.44 29.65
N GLN A 212 3.94 -22.42 28.78
CA GLN A 212 3.80 -22.91 27.41
C GLN A 212 3.81 -24.42 27.35
N SER A 213 4.70 -25.09 28.09
CA SER A 213 4.80 -26.56 28.04
C SER A 213 3.54 -27.28 28.49
N ASN A 214 2.76 -26.67 29.40
CA ASN A 214 1.50 -27.24 29.89
C ASN A 214 0.24 -26.55 29.32
N GLY A 215 0.38 -25.36 28.73
CA GLY A 215 -0.74 -24.54 28.26
C GLY A 215 -0.89 -24.47 26.74
N ALA A 216 0.12 -24.83 25.95
CA ALA A 216 -0.01 -24.90 24.50
C ALA A 216 -0.88 -26.10 24.07
N TYR A 217 -1.55 -25.98 22.92
CA TYR A 217 -2.33 -27.11 22.37
C TYR A 217 -1.47 -28.30 21.94
N ALA A 218 -0.23 -28.05 21.51
CA ALA A 218 0.74 -29.07 21.16
C ALA A 218 2.16 -28.52 21.34
N SER A 219 3.16 -29.39 21.55
CA SER A 219 4.56 -28.99 21.74
C SER A 219 5.21 -28.36 20.51
N SER A 220 4.61 -28.53 19.32
CA SER A 220 5.06 -27.96 18.05
C SER A 220 4.34 -26.66 17.70
N MET A 221 3.48 -26.16 18.59
CA MET A 221 2.70 -24.93 18.47
C MET A 221 3.16 -23.93 19.53
#